data_AF-A0A3N5XF34-F1
#
_entry.id   AF-A0A3N5XF34-F1
#
_cell.length_a   1.000
_cell.length_b   1.000
_cell.length_c   1.000
_cell.angle_alpha   90.00
_cell.angle_beta   90.00
_cell.angle_gamma   90.00
#
_symmetry.space_group_name_H-M   'P 1'
#
loop_
_entity.id
_entity.type
_entity.pdbx_description
1 polymer ?
#
loop_
_entity_poly.entity_id
_entity_poly.type
_entity_poly.pdbx_seq_one_letter_code
_entity_poly.pdbx_strand_id
1 'polypeptide(L)'
;MTLLEVLITIVILAIGLLGLAGLQSRLQSSEMEAYQRTQALILLDDMSSRIATNRVNAADYETGATTPLGGTAACPTTSDTQQQIDAGEWCNALKGAGERQGASNVGAMVGGRGCVESLGSGEFLITVAWQGMTPLSAPPASVACGQNLYNGATGSACTGDLCRRTVTTIVRIGDLES
;
A
#
# COMPACT_ATOMS: atom_id res chain seq x y z
N MET A 1 -5.31 -14.33 56.03
CA MET A 1 -4.57 -14.53 54.76
C MET A 1 -4.15 -15.98 54.67
N THR A 2 -4.82 -16.77 53.83
CA THR A 2 -4.56 -18.22 53.67
C THR A 2 -3.82 -18.52 52.36
N LEU A 3 -3.17 -19.69 52.22
CA LEU A 3 -2.50 -20.08 50.97
C LEU A 3 -3.47 -20.19 49.78
N LEU A 4 -4.74 -20.52 50.04
CA LEU A 4 -5.80 -20.58 49.03
C LEU A 4 -6.08 -19.19 48.43
N GLU A 5 -6.07 -18.16 49.27
CA GLU A 5 -6.31 -16.77 48.88
C GLU A 5 -5.20 -16.24 47.95
N VAL A 6 -3.94 -16.59 48.24
CA VAL A 6 -2.80 -16.27 47.38
C VAL A 6 -2.92 -16.99 46.04
N LEU A 7 -3.34 -18.26 46.03
CA LEU A 7 -3.52 -19.00 44.78
C LEU A 7 -4.63 -18.40 43.91
N ILE A 8 -5.76 -17.99 44.51
CA ILE A 8 -6.87 -17.35 43.78
C ILE A 8 -6.44 -16.01 43.18
N THR A 9 -5.71 -15.18 43.93
CA THR A 9 -5.22 -13.88 43.42
C THR A 9 -4.25 -14.06 42.25
N ILE A 10 -3.32 -15.02 42.32
CA ILE A 10 -2.41 -15.33 41.21
C ILE A 10 -3.18 -15.78 39.97
N VAL A 11 -4.22 -16.61 40.13
CA VAL A 11 -5.07 -17.07 39.01
C VAL A 11 -5.81 -15.90 38.35
N ILE A 12 -6.41 -15.01 39.13
CA ILE A 12 -7.10 -13.82 38.60
C ILE A 12 -6.12 -12.91 37.85
N LEU A 13 -4.93 -12.66 38.41
CA LEU A 13 -3.89 -11.87 37.77
C LEU A 13 -3.40 -12.52 36.47
N ALA A 14 -3.20 -13.83 36.45
CA ALA A 14 -2.77 -14.55 35.26
C ALA A 14 -3.79 -14.42 34.11
N ILE A 15 -5.09 -14.55 34.40
CA ILE A 15 -6.16 -14.36 33.41
C ILE A 15 -6.17 -12.91 32.90
N GLY A 16 -6.03 -11.93 33.80
CA GLY A 16 -5.97 -10.51 33.43
C GLY A 16 -4.79 -10.19 32.50
N LEU A 17 -3.61 -10.73 32.80
CA LEU A 17 -2.40 -10.53 31.98
C LEU A 17 -2.50 -11.20 30.61
N LEU A 18 -3.09 -12.40 30.51
CA LEU A 18 -3.35 -13.06 29.23
C LEU A 18 -4.33 -12.25 28.36
N GLY A 19 -5.35 -11.65 28.98
CA GLY A 19 -6.26 -10.73 28.31
C GLY A 19 -5.54 -9.50 27.74
N LEU A 20 -4.66 -8.88 28.54
CA LEU A 20 -3.87 -7.73 28.10
C LEU A 20 -2.89 -8.08 26.97
N ALA A 21 -2.19 -9.22 27.07
CA ALA A 21 -1.28 -9.68 26.03
C ALA A 21 -2.01 -9.91 24.69
N GLY A 22 -3.22 -10.48 24.74
CA GLY A 22 -4.06 -10.63 23.55
C GLY A 22 -4.46 -9.29 22.92
N LEU A 23 -4.78 -8.29 23.75
CA LEU A 23 -5.05 -6.93 23.26
C LEU A 23 -3.81 -6.28 22.65
N GLN A 24 -2.64 -6.40 23.30
CA GLN A 24 -1.38 -5.84 22.82
C GLN A 24 -1.02 -6.37 21.42
N SER A 25 -1.20 -7.67 21.17
CA SER A 25 -0.96 -8.27 19.85
C SER A 25 -1.90 -7.71 18.76
N ARG A 26 -3.17 -7.47 19.10
CA ARG A 26 -4.13 -6.86 18.17
C ARG A 26 -3.79 -5.39 17.88
N LEU A 27 -3.37 -4.65 18.91
CA LEU A 27 -2.94 -3.26 18.75
C LEU A 27 -1.74 -3.16 17.80
N GLN A 28 -0.73 -4.01 17.98
CA GLN A 28 0.45 -4.03 17.10
C GLN A 28 0.07 -4.29 15.63
N SER A 29 -0.85 -5.24 15.39
CA SER A 29 -1.34 -5.52 14.03
C SER A 29 -2.09 -4.33 13.43
N SER A 30 -2.91 -3.65 14.24
CA SER A 30 -3.64 -2.44 13.84
C SER A 30 -2.69 -1.28 13.53
N GLU A 31 -1.62 -1.11 14.31
CA GLU A 31 -0.59 -0.09 14.08
C GLU A 31 0.13 -0.33 12.76
N MET A 32 0.47 -1.58 12.44
CA MET A 32 1.10 -1.94 11.17
C MET A 32 0.18 -1.66 9.97
N GLU A 33 -1.11 -2.01 10.04
CA GLU A 33 -2.06 -1.67 8.96
C GLU A 33 -2.20 -0.15 8.78
N ALA A 34 -2.25 0.61 9.89
CA ALA A 34 -2.31 2.07 9.85
C ALA A 34 -1.05 2.68 9.24
N TYR A 35 0.13 2.20 9.63
CA TYR A 35 1.41 2.64 9.07
C TYR A 35 1.46 2.42 7.55
N GLN A 36 1.09 1.23 7.09
CA GLN A 36 1.03 0.92 5.65
C GLN A 36 0.09 1.88 4.91
N ARG A 37 -1.10 2.15 5.46
CA ARG A 37 -2.05 3.09 4.86
C ARG A 37 -1.48 4.51 4.79
N THR A 38 -0.79 4.98 5.82
CA THR A 38 -0.15 6.29 5.82
C THR A 38 0.92 6.38 4.72
N GLN A 39 1.76 5.36 4.58
CA GLN A 39 2.75 5.32 3.49
C GLN A 39 2.09 5.25 2.12
N ALA A 40 0.98 4.53 1.98
CA ALA A 40 0.20 4.49 0.74
C ALA A 40 -0.27 5.89 0.33
N LEU A 41 -0.80 6.66 1.29
CA LEU A 41 -1.30 8.02 1.07
C LEU A 41 -0.18 8.98 0.70
N ILE A 42 0.99 8.87 1.34
CA ILE A 42 2.16 9.70 1.00
C ILE A 42 2.61 9.43 -0.44
N LEU A 43 2.71 8.15 -0.84
CA LEU A 43 3.10 7.79 -2.21
C LEU A 43 2.03 8.13 -3.25
N LEU A 44 0.76 8.10 -2.85
CA LEU A 44 -0.35 8.54 -3.69
C LEU A 44 -0.27 10.05 -3.95
N ASP A 45 -0.02 10.84 -2.89
CA ASP A 45 0.14 12.29 -2.97
C ASP A 45 1.38 12.68 -3.78
N ASP A 46 2.52 11.99 -3.58
CA ASP A 46 3.76 12.18 -4.35
C ASP A 46 3.51 12.06 -5.86
N MET A 47 2.89 10.97 -6.32
CA MET A 47 2.60 10.80 -7.74
C MET A 47 1.58 11.83 -8.25
N SER A 48 0.57 12.17 -7.43
CA SER A 48 -0.40 13.19 -7.79
C SER A 48 0.24 14.57 -8.02
N SER A 49 1.22 14.91 -7.18
CA SER A 49 1.98 16.16 -7.27
C SER A 49 2.91 16.17 -8.48
N ARG A 50 3.57 15.05 -8.79
CA ARG A 50 4.41 14.89 -9.99
C ARG A 50 3.62 15.09 -11.28
N ILE A 51 2.45 14.45 -11.40
CA ILE A 51 1.54 14.61 -12.54
C ILE A 51 1.04 16.05 -12.64
N ALA A 52 0.63 16.66 -11.52
CA ALA A 52 0.15 18.05 -11.50
C ALA A 52 1.25 19.05 -11.90
N THR A 53 2.50 18.80 -11.51
CA THR A 53 3.65 19.65 -11.84
C THR A 53 4.04 19.52 -13.31
N ASN A 54 4.00 18.31 -13.86
CA ASN A 54 4.31 18.03 -15.26
C ASN A 54 3.06 17.85 -16.14
N ARG A 55 2.09 18.75 -15.94
CA ARG A 55 0.76 18.70 -16.57
C ARG A 55 0.75 18.57 -18.09
N VAL A 56 1.73 19.17 -18.78
CA VAL A 56 1.82 19.16 -20.26
C VAL A 56 1.97 17.73 -20.80
N ASN A 57 2.58 16.86 -20.00
CA ASN A 57 2.90 15.50 -20.39
C ASN A 57 2.23 14.49 -19.43
N ALA A 58 1.10 14.86 -18.82
CA ALA A 58 0.42 14.02 -17.85
C ALA A 58 0.02 12.65 -18.42
N ALA A 59 -0.30 12.59 -19.71
CA ALA A 59 -0.60 11.35 -20.42
C ALA A 59 0.57 10.35 -20.43
N ASP A 60 1.82 10.83 -20.37
CA ASP A 60 3.01 9.97 -20.37
C ASP A 60 3.24 9.29 -19.01
N TYR A 61 2.51 9.68 -17.96
CA TYR A 61 2.54 8.98 -16.66
C TYR A 61 1.61 7.76 -16.63
N GLU A 62 0.78 7.56 -17.65
CA GLU A 62 -0.16 6.44 -17.69
C GLU A 62 0.59 5.09 -17.70
N THR A 63 0.35 4.29 -16.68
CA THR A 63 0.89 2.92 -16.60
C THR A 63 -0.17 1.88 -16.98
N GLY A 64 -1.46 2.26 -16.95
CA GLY A 64 -2.58 1.33 -16.98
C GLY A 64 -2.66 0.44 -15.74
N ALA A 65 -3.68 -0.42 -15.70
CA ALA A 65 -3.93 -1.34 -14.58
C ALA A 65 -3.10 -2.63 -14.61
N THR A 66 -2.67 -3.06 -15.79
CA THR A 66 -2.02 -4.37 -16.02
C THR A 66 -0.52 -4.36 -15.78
N THR A 67 0.09 -3.18 -15.78
CA THR A 67 1.53 -2.97 -15.63
C THR A 67 1.80 -2.04 -14.45
N PRO A 68 1.43 -2.44 -13.22
CA PRO A 68 1.70 -1.63 -12.03
C PRO A 68 3.21 -1.45 -11.83
N LEU A 69 3.61 -0.24 -11.46
CA LEU A 69 4.94 0.04 -10.94
C LEU A 69 5.08 -0.56 -9.54
N GLY A 70 6.30 -0.95 -9.18
CA GLY A 70 6.61 -1.55 -7.89
C GLY A 70 6.34 -3.05 -7.80
N GLY A 71 6.07 -3.55 -6.59
CA GLY A 71 5.93 -4.96 -6.29
C GLY A 71 7.16 -5.77 -6.71
N THR A 72 6.92 -6.85 -7.47
CA THR A 72 7.97 -7.74 -7.99
C THR A 72 8.58 -7.27 -9.32
N ALA A 73 7.99 -6.26 -9.98
CA ALA A 73 8.50 -5.76 -11.25
C ALA A 73 9.82 -4.99 -11.06
N ALA A 74 10.64 -4.97 -12.10
CA ALA A 74 11.81 -4.10 -12.16
C ALA A 74 11.35 -2.64 -12.33
N CYS A 75 12.00 -1.72 -11.62
CA CYS A 75 11.71 -0.31 -11.79
C CYS A 75 12.34 0.22 -13.08
N PRO A 76 11.64 1.12 -13.80
CA PRO A 76 12.23 1.79 -14.95
C PRO A 76 13.55 2.48 -14.58
N THR A 77 14.54 2.39 -15.47
CA THR A 77 15.86 3.02 -15.30
C THR A 77 16.16 4.06 -16.36
N THR A 78 15.28 4.20 -17.36
CA THR A 78 15.34 5.26 -18.37
C THR A 78 15.14 6.61 -17.69
N SER A 79 15.87 7.63 -18.13
CA SER A 79 15.89 8.95 -17.49
C SER A 79 16.01 10.08 -18.52
N ASP A 80 15.52 9.87 -19.74
CA ASP A 80 15.59 10.86 -20.83
C ASP A 80 14.56 11.98 -20.62
N THR A 81 13.44 11.66 -19.97
CA THR A 81 12.35 12.61 -19.68
C THR A 81 12.00 12.63 -18.19
N GLN A 82 11.40 13.73 -17.71
CA GLN A 82 11.03 13.89 -16.30
C GLN A 82 10.10 12.77 -15.80
N GLN A 83 9.16 12.34 -16.64
CA GLN A 83 8.19 11.27 -16.35
C GLN A 83 8.88 9.93 -16.14
N GLN A 84 9.94 9.64 -16.92
CA GLN A 84 10.70 8.41 -16.78
C GLN A 84 11.48 8.39 -15.46
N ILE A 85 12.07 9.53 -15.08
CA ILE A 85 12.73 9.71 -13.78
C ILE A 85 11.70 9.51 -12.66
N ASP A 86 10.56 10.20 -12.74
CA ASP A 86 9.47 10.12 -11.76
C ASP A 86 8.93 8.70 -11.61
N ALA A 87 8.71 7.98 -12.71
CA ALA A 87 8.26 6.59 -12.69
C ALA A 87 9.28 5.66 -12.03
N GLY A 88 10.58 5.88 -12.28
CA GLY A 88 11.67 5.15 -11.63
C GLY A 88 11.74 5.43 -10.13
N GLU A 89 11.71 6.70 -9.73
CA GLU A 89 11.72 7.12 -8.32
C GLU A 89 10.51 6.60 -7.55
N TRP A 90 9.30 6.80 -8.09
CA TRP A 90 8.07 6.33 -7.47
C TRP A 90 8.02 4.80 -7.38
N CYS A 91 8.46 4.09 -8.41
CA CYS A 91 8.57 2.64 -8.35
C CYS A 91 9.53 2.18 -7.24
N ASN A 92 10.69 2.82 -7.09
CA ASN A 92 11.64 2.51 -6.03
C ASN A 92 11.07 2.82 -4.64
N ALA A 93 10.34 3.92 -4.51
CA ALA A 93 9.65 4.32 -3.29
C ALA A 93 8.54 3.30 -2.90
N LEU A 94 7.73 2.84 -3.87
CA LEU A 94 6.74 1.76 -3.68
C LEU A 94 7.37 0.45 -3.23
N LYS A 95 8.62 0.18 -3.63
CA LYS A 95 9.41 -0.97 -3.17
C LYS A 95 10.13 -0.73 -1.85
N GLY A 96 9.91 0.41 -1.20
CA GLY A 96 10.47 0.74 0.11
C GLY A 96 11.94 1.07 0.10
N ALA A 97 12.51 1.50 -1.03
CA ALA A 97 13.95 1.79 -1.15
C ALA A 97 14.44 2.92 -0.23
N GLY A 98 13.53 3.72 0.34
CA GLY A 98 13.86 4.78 1.29
C GLY A 98 14.41 4.28 2.64
N GLU A 99 14.09 3.05 3.06
CA GLU A 99 14.63 2.47 4.29
C GLU A 99 15.03 1.02 4.07
N ARG A 100 16.22 0.65 4.58
CA ARG A 100 16.78 -0.69 4.38
C ARG A 100 17.07 -1.37 5.71
N GLN A 101 16.63 -2.61 5.83
CA GLN A 101 17.06 -3.53 6.88
C GLN A 101 17.97 -4.58 6.24
N GLY A 102 19.28 -4.35 6.31
CA GLY A 102 20.25 -5.16 5.58
C GLY A 102 20.05 -5.03 4.07
N ALA A 103 19.85 -6.17 3.39
CA ALA A 103 19.60 -6.19 1.95
C ALA A 103 18.15 -5.86 1.57
N SER A 104 17.21 -6.01 2.51
CA SER A 104 15.78 -5.86 2.28
C SER A 104 15.33 -4.41 2.43
N ASN A 105 14.53 -3.95 1.47
CA ASN A 105 13.82 -2.68 1.57
C ASN A 105 12.61 -2.84 2.51
N VAL A 106 12.49 -1.97 3.49
CA VAL A 106 11.42 -2.02 4.51
C VAL A 106 10.71 -0.67 4.67
N GLY A 107 11.06 0.33 3.87
CA GLY A 107 10.53 1.69 4.00
C GLY A 107 9.11 1.92 3.48
N ALA A 108 8.45 0.88 2.95
CA ALA A 108 7.11 1.00 2.39
C ALA A 108 6.23 -0.20 2.74
N MET A 109 5.03 -0.20 2.18
CA MET A 109 4.05 -1.25 2.37
C MET A 109 4.52 -2.59 1.78
N VAL A 110 3.98 -3.67 2.34
CA VAL A 110 4.24 -5.02 1.82
C VAL A 110 3.67 -5.14 0.40
N GLY A 111 4.53 -5.41 -0.56
CA GLY A 111 4.14 -5.56 -1.96
C GLY A 111 3.50 -4.30 -2.54
N GLY A 112 3.99 -3.10 -2.16
CA GLY A 112 3.51 -1.82 -2.68
C GLY A 112 3.56 -1.77 -4.20
N ARG A 113 2.42 -1.45 -4.82
CA ARG A 113 2.22 -1.32 -6.27
C ARG A 113 1.49 -0.02 -6.56
N GLY A 114 1.76 0.58 -7.71
CA GLY A 114 1.14 1.82 -8.12
C GLY A 114 0.71 1.80 -9.57
N CYS A 115 -0.45 2.37 -9.87
CA CYS A 115 -0.95 2.54 -11.23
C CYS A 115 -1.45 3.96 -11.43
N VAL A 116 -1.29 4.45 -12.66
CA VAL A 116 -1.92 5.66 -13.17
C VAL A 116 -2.77 5.26 -14.38
N GLU A 117 -4.07 5.49 -14.28
CA GLU A 117 -5.07 5.07 -15.27
C GLU A 117 -5.81 6.30 -15.82
N SER A 118 -5.91 6.43 -17.14
CA SER A 118 -6.71 7.49 -17.76
C SER A 118 -8.20 7.25 -17.55
N LEU A 119 -8.92 8.27 -17.08
CA LEU A 119 -10.39 8.31 -17.09
C LEU A 119 -10.93 9.08 -18.31
N GLY A 120 -10.04 9.58 -19.16
CA GLY A 120 -10.36 10.48 -20.28
C GLY A 120 -10.45 11.94 -19.85
N SER A 121 -10.51 12.85 -20.83
CA SER A 121 -10.70 14.29 -20.61
C SER A 121 -9.69 14.94 -19.63
N GLY A 122 -8.45 14.46 -19.61
CA GLY A 122 -7.40 14.96 -18.72
C GLY A 122 -7.55 14.53 -17.25
N GLU A 123 -8.38 13.53 -16.96
CA GLU A 123 -8.54 12.96 -15.64
C GLU A 123 -7.75 11.65 -15.50
N PHE A 124 -7.00 11.53 -14.42
CA PHE A 124 -6.15 10.37 -14.12
C PHE A 124 -6.51 9.82 -12.75
N LEU A 125 -6.88 8.53 -12.71
CA LEU A 125 -7.02 7.76 -11.48
C LEU A 125 -5.65 7.22 -11.08
N ILE A 126 -5.15 7.70 -9.95
CA ILE A 126 -3.93 7.17 -9.34
C ILE A 126 -4.37 6.18 -8.28
N THR A 127 -3.79 4.98 -8.32
CA THR A 127 -4.05 3.93 -7.34
C THR A 127 -2.74 3.45 -6.73
N VAL A 128 -2.69 3.34 -5.41
CA VAL A 128 -1.64 2.62 -4.69
C VAL A 128 -2.25 1.40 -4.03
N ALA A 129 -1.73 0.22 -4.36
CA ALA A 129 -2.17 -1.07 -3.87
C ALA A 129 -1.08 -1.74 -3.01
N TRP A 130 -1.48 -2.47 -1.97
CA TRP A 130 -0.55 -3.22 -1.13
C TRP A 130 -1.23 -4.42 -0.46
N GLN A 131 -0.42 -5.29 0.15
CA GLN A 131 -0.89 -6.45 0.88
C GLN A 131 -1.30 -6.07 2.30
N GLY A 132 -2.59 -6.20 2.61
CA GLY A 132 -3.12 -6.14 3.96
C GLY A 132 -2.74 -7.38 4.78
N MET A 133 -2.66 -7.22 6.10
CA MET A 133 -2.29 -8.30 7.02
C MET A 133 -3.45 -9.26 7.30
N THR A 134 -4.68 -8.79 7.14
CA THR A 134 -5.90 -9.57 7.39
C THR A 134 -6.81 -9.57 6.16
N PRO A 135 -7.47 -10.72 5.86
CA PRO A 135 -8.43 -10.79 4.77
C PRO A 135 -9.68 -9.97 5.11
N LEU A 136 -10.03 -9.04 4.21
CA LEU A 136 -11.24 -8.23 4.22
C LEU A 136 -11.95 -8.35 2.86
N SER A 137 -12.94 -7.52 2.57
CA SER A 137 -13.56 -7.46 1.25
C SER A 137 -12.58 -6.97 0.18
N ALA A 138 -12.64 -7.60 -1.01
CA ALA A 138 -11.91 -7.13 -2.18
C ALA A 138 -12.32 -5.71 -2.60
N PRO A 139 -11.39 -4.89 -3.11
CA PRO A 139 -11.74 -3.58 -3.68
C PRO A 139 -12.69 -3.69 -4.88
N PRO A 140 -13.46 -2.64 -5.21
CA PRO A 140 -14.35 -2.63 -6.36
C PRO A 140 -13.63 -2.93 -7.68
N ALA A 141 -14.36 -3.50 -8.64
CA ALA A 141 -13.80 -3.87 -9.96
C ALA A 141 -13.31 -2.66 -10.77
N SER A 142 -13.78 -1.44 -10.47
CA SER A 142 -13.30 -0.19 -11.06
C SER A 142 -11.87 0.18 -10.64
N VAL A 143 -11.31 -0.46 -9.61
CA VAL A 143 -9.94 -0.26 -9.14
C VAL A 143 -9.13 -1.51 -9.49
N ALA A 144 -8.66 -1.54 -10.73
CA ALA A 144 -8.01 -2.73 -11.31
C ALA A 144 -6.54 -2.88 -10.91
N CYS A 145 -5.88 -1.81 -10.45
CA CYS A 145 -4.49 -1.87 -10.04
C CYS A 145 -4.21 -2.96 -9.00
N GLY A 146 -3.26 -3.85 -9.33
CA GLY A 146 -2.84 -4.94 -8.44
C GLY A 146 -3.85 -6.09 -8.31
N GLN A 147 -4.87 -6.16 -9.17
CA GLN A 147 -5.87 -7.22 -9.14
C GLN A 147 -5.25 -8.61 -9.29
N ASN A 148 -5.70 -9.54 -8.43
CA ASN A 148 -5.19 -10.91 -8.30
C ASN A 148 -3.71 -11.05 -7.89
N LEU A 149 -2.99 -9.95 -7.62
CA LEU A 149 -1.56 -9.99 -7.29
C LEU A 149 -1.26 -10.16 -5.79
N TYR A 150 -2.31 -10.23 -4.96
CA TYR A 150 -2.22 -10.40 -3.50
C TYR A 150 -2.86 -11.70 -2.99
N ASN A 151 -3.12 -12.63 -3.91
CA ASN A 151 -3.58 -13.97 -3.56
C ASN A 151 -2.39 -14.81 -3.08
N GLY A 152 -2.54 -15.45 -1.92
CA GLY A 152 -1.56 -16.37 -1.38
C GLY A 152 -1.61 -17.75 -2.02
N ALA A 153 -0.73 -18.64 -1.55
CA ALA A 153 -0.73 -20.05 -1.97
C ALA A 153 -2.07 -20.74 -1.65
N THR A 154 -2.32 -21.88 -2.31
CA THR A 154 -3.51 -22.71 -2.08
C THR A 154 -3.70 -23.01 -0.59
N GLY A 155 -4.90 -22.70 -0.06
CA GLY A 155 -5.23 -22.83 1.36
C GLY A 155 -4.97 -21.58 2.21
N SER A 156 -4.41 -20.51 1.62
CA SER A 156 -4.29 -19.20 2.28
C SER A 156 -5.65 -18.51 2.44
N ALA A 157 -5.80 -17.73 3.51
CA ALA A 157 -6.94 -16.86 3.71
C ALA A 157 -6.94 -15.66 2.73
N CYS A 158 -5.78 -15.32 2.15
CA CYS A 158 -5.66 -14.33 1.09
C CYS A 158 -6.01 -14.97 -0.27
N THR A 159 -7.30 -15.03 -0.59
CA THR A 159 -7.81 -15.49 -1.90
C THR A 159 -8.74 -14.41 -2.47
N GLY A 160 -8.96 -14.39 -3.79
CA GLY A 160 -9.90 -13.46 -4.42
C GLY A 160 -9.74 -11.99 -4.01
N ASP A 161 -8.49 -11.51 -3.89
CA ASP A 161 -8.16 -10.14 -3.49
C ASP A 161 -8.61 -9.71 -2.08
N LEU A 162 -8.96 -10.66 -1.20
CA LEU A 162 -9.36 -10.34 0.19
C LEU A 162 -8.23 -9.63 0.97
N CYS A 163 -6.97 -9.84 0.59
CA CYS A 163 -5.82 -9.15 1.20
C CYS A 163 -5.34 -7.95 0.38
N ARG A 164 -6.00 -7.58 -0.73
CA ARG A 164 -5.65 -6.38 -1.50
C ARG A 164 -6.22 -5.15 -0.81
N ARG A 165 -5.34 -4.21 -0.45
CA ARG A 165 -5.73 -2.88 0.03
C ARG A 165 -5.38 -1.86 -1.03
N THR A 166 -6.21 -0.84 -1.19
CA THR A 166 -6.01 0.22 -2.18
C THR A 166 -6.37 1.59 -1.60
N VAL A 167 -5.62 2.62 -1.99
CA VAL A 167 -6.03 4.02 -1.90
C VAL A 167 -6.00 4.61 -3.29
N THR A 168 -6.95 5.50 -3.57
CA THR A 168 -7.13 6.09 -4.88
C THR A 168 -7.34 7.58 -4.77
N THR A 169 -6.83 8.34 -5.74
CA THR A 169 -7.18 9.76 -5.93
C THR A 169 -7.36 10.03 -7.42
N ILE A 170 -8.18 11.02 -7.74
CA ILE A 170 -8.35 11.50 -9.12
C ILE A 170 -7.64 12.84 -9.23
N VAL A 171 -6.74 12.95 -10.19
CA VAL A 171 -6.11 14.21 -10.58
C VAL A 171 -6.72 14.65 -11.89
N ARG A 172 -7.20 15.90 -11.95
CA ARG A 172 -7.70 16.52 -13.16
C ARG A 172 -6.70 17.57 -13.64
N ILE A 173 -6.24 17.41 -14.87
CA ILE A 173 -5.39 18.38 -15.54
C ILE A 173 -6.29 19.29 -16.37
N GLY A 174 -6.29 20.59 -16.04
CA GLY A 174 -7.00 21.59 -16.84
C GLY A 174 -6.34 21.77 -18.20
N ASP A 175 -7.17 21.96 -19.23
CA ASP A 175 -6.68 22.23 -20.58
C ASP A 175 -5.93 23.57 -20.59
N LEU A 176 -4.72 23.56 -21.16
CA LEU A 176 -3.99 24.80 -21.41
C LEU A 176 -4.43 25.27 -22.79
N GLU A 177 -5.55 25.98 -22.86
CA GLU A 177 -5.92 26.68 -24.08
C GLU A 177 -4.72 27.55 -24.51
N SER A 178 -4.19 27.25 -25.69
CA SER A 178 -3.10 27.94 -26.37
C SER A 178 -3.52 29.32 -26.85
#